data_AF-A0A101VHM0-F1
#
_entry.id   AF-A0A101VHM0-F1
#
_cell.length_a   1.000
_cell.length_b   1.000
_cell.length_c   1.000
_cell.angle_alpha   90.00
_cell.angle_beta   90.00
_cell.angle_gamma   90.00
#
_symmetry.space_group_name_H-M   'P 1'
#
loop_
_entity.id
_entity.type
_entity.pdbx_description
1 polymer ?
#
loop_
_entity_poly.entity_id
_entity_poly.type
_entity_poly.pdbx_seq_one_letter_code
_entity_poly.pdbx_strand_id
1 'polypeptide(L)'
;MRKQAVPSRHLDRRQFVGTGCSALAMPALACLLPTSASAQSVAMPPDPLEDWRQLGRLTAKAANLGISVPRMSARIDIADGRDYTQIMPAAVELIESLETSVPLTTPPPGEVEKLIDEADSLLRRVHQAERNLPDPRETGLGISTKAVRPSFESVKDEYRTLFETCVVREKDRSTVNWYISQILKEGSQKRWYAAAQGACCPWYFVSIIHAMEAAFNFRSHLHNGDSLSSRTWQVPKGRPKVWNPPSDWESSAIDALDYDGFVDVSDWSLERTLYRWELYNGVRSRANGINTPYLWSFSNHYSKGKFVADNVWDPNAVSKQCGAAVMLKVLAERDLVRIPSA
;
A
#
# COMPACT_ATOMS: atom_id res chain seq x y z
N MET A 1 29.93 -27.63 12.34
CA MET A 1 28.54 -27.96 12.72
C MET A 1 27.59 -27.22 11.77
N ARG A 2 26.91 -27.94 10.87
CA ARG A 2 25.93 -27.36 9.93
C ARG A 2 24.68 -26.92 10.71
N LYS A 3 24.40 -25.62 10.78
CA LYS A 3 23.11 -25.11 11.23
C LYS A 3 22.08 -25.47 10.15
N GLN A 4 21.13 -26.33 10.50
CA GLN A 4 19.95 -26.58 9.67
C GLN A 4 19.13 -25.28 9.60
N ALA A 5 18.85 -24.82 8.38
CA ALA A 5 17.95 -23.71 8.15
C ALA A 5 16.53 -24.12 8.58
N VAL A 6 15.99 -23.43 9.58
CA VAL A 6 14.59 -23.57 9.99
C VAL A 6 13.74 -23.01 8.84
N PRO A 7 12.74 -23.74 8.33
CA PRO A 7 11.87 -23.20 7.28
C PRO A 7 11.11 -21.98 7.83
N SER A 8 11.33 -20.82 7.22
CA SER A 8 10.59 -19.60 7.50
C SER A 8 9.10 -19.84 7.23
N ARG A 9 8.28 -19.79 8.30
CA ARG A 9 6.82 -19.78 8.17
C ARG A 9 6.40 -18.42 7.63
N HIS A 10 6.45 -18.27 6.32
CA HIS A 10 5.91 -17.10 5.65
C HIS A 10 4.37 -17.14 5.68
N LEU A 11 3.77 -16.11 6.29
CA LEU A 11 2.32 -15.98 6.42
C LEU A 11 1.79 -15.12 5.25
N ASP A 12 0.97 -15.71 4.38
CA ASP A 12 0.29 -14.96 3.31
C ASP A 12 -0.77 -14.06 3.94
N ARG A 13 -0.55 -12.74 3.87
CA ARG A 13 -1.39 -11.68 4.45
C ARG A 13 -2.84 -11.74 3.97
N ARG A 14 -3.06 -12.40 2.83
CA ARG A 14 -4.35 -12.51 2.16
C ARG A 14 -5.06 -13.85 2.40
N GLN A 15 -4.41 -14.83 3.04
CA GLN A 15 -4.99 -16.17 3.30
C GLN A 15 -5.52 -16.37 4.72
N PHE A 16 -5.34 -15.40 5.63
CA PHE A 16 -5.65 -15.60 7.04
C PHE A 16 -7.07 -15.14 7.41
N VAL A 17 -8.05 -16.00 7.18
CA VAL A 17 -9.33 -15.99 7.92
C VAL A 17 -9.75 -17.42 8.23
N GLY A 18 -9.99 -17.70 9.51
CA GLY A 18 -10.90 -18.76 9.95
C GLY A 18 -10.31 -19.80 10.87
N THR A 19 -10.51 -19.63 12.19
CA THR A 19 -10.91 -20.76 13.05
C THR A 19 -11.48 -20.24 14.37
N GLY A 20 -12.75 -20.58 14.64
CA GLY A 20 -13.30 -20.63 15.99
C GLY A 20 -14.48 -19.72 16.26
N CYS A 21 -15.69 -20.19 15.94
CA CYS A 21 -16.85 -20.06 16.83
C CYS A 21 -17.94 -21.03 16.35
N SER A 22 -18.03 -22.18 17.01
CA SER A 22 -19.10 -23.16 16.84
C SER A 22 -20.40 -22.58 17.40
N ALA A 23 -21.45 -22.49 16.59
CA ALA A 23 -22.79 -22.11 17.01
C ALA A 23 -23.43 -23.27 17.78
N LEU A 24 -23.77 -23.05 19.05
CA LEU A 24 -24.73 -23.87 19.78
C LEU A 24 -26.12 -23.27 19.55
N ALA A 25 -26.98 -24.02 18.87
CA ALA A 25 -28.38 -23.70 18.69
C ALA A 25 -29.16 -23.96 20.00
N MET A 26 -29.94 -22.98 20.45
CA MET A 26 -30.96 -23.12 21.48
C MET A 26 -32.31 -22.66 20.91
N PRO A 27 -33.43 -23.31 21.25
CA PRO A 27 -34.73 -23.05 20.63
C PRO A 27 -35.36 -21.74 21.11
N ALA A 28 -36.08 -21.10 20.20
CA ALA A 28 -36.73 -19.81 20.36
C ALA A 28 -37.93 -19.86 21.34
N LEU A 29 -37.94 -18.97 22.33
CA LEU A 29 -39.14 -18.60 23.08
C LEU A 29 -39.66 -17.27 22.51
N ALA A 30 -40.86 -17.30 21.93
CA ALA A 30 -41.51 -16.14 21.35
C ALA A 30 -42.06 -15.22 22.47
N CYS A 31 -41.39 -14.09 22.71
CA CYS A 31 -41.95 -12.96 23.45
C CYS A 31 -42.24 -11.81 22.47
N LEU A 32 -43.52 -11.47 22.33
CA LEU A 32 -44.02 -10.31 21.60
C LEU A 32 -43.50 -9.02 22.26
N LEU A 33 -42.67 -8.26 21.55
CA LEU A 33 -42.29 -6.90 21.89
C LEU A 33 -42.76 -5.93 20.79
N PRO A 34 -43.01 -4.65 21.13
CA PRO A 34 -43.69 -3.71 20.24
C PRO A 34 -42.82 -3.35 19.04
N THR A 35 -43.44 -3.27 17.87
CA THR A 35 -42.81 -2.86 16.61
C THR A 35 -42.44 -1.37 16.67
N SER A 36 -41.22 -1.06 17.09
CA SER A 36 -40.59 0.22 16.77
C SER A 36 -40.23 0.22 15.29
N ALA A 37 -40.88 1.09 14.51
CA ALA A 37 -40.52 1.34 13.13
C ALA A 37 -39.08 1.85 13.06
N SER A 38 -38.14 0.96 12.72
CA SER A 38 -36.78 1.31 12.36
C SER A 38 -36.83 2.07 11.04
N ALA A 39 -36.71 3.38 11.10
CA ALA A 39 -36.40 4.19 9.93
C ALA A 39 -35.06 3.69 9.39
N GLN A 40 -35.11 2.90 8.31
CA GLN A 40 -33.93 2.56 7.53
C GLN A 40 -33.39 3.87 6.97
N SER A 41 -32.32 4.40 7.57
CA SER A 41 -31.54 5.44 6.94
C SER A 41 -30.98 4.84 5.66
N VAL A 42 -31.57 5.21 4.52
CA VAL A 42 -30.99 4.93 3.22
C VAL A 42 -29.64 5.63 3.22
N ALA A 43 -28.55 4.87 3.35
CA ALA A 43 -27.21 5.41 3.24
C ALA A 43 -27.12 6.10 1.88
N MET A 44 -26.90 7.41 1.89
CA MET A 44 -26.65 8.15 0.65
C MET A 44 -25.47 7.47 -0.07
N PRO A 45 -25.53 7.33 -1.41
CA PRO A 45 -24.40 6.82 -2.15
C PRO A 45 -23.16 7.67 -1.84
N PRO A 46 -21.99 7.05 -1.66
CA PRO A 46 -20.77 7.78 -1.31
C PRO A 46 -20.53 8.86 -2.38
N ASP A 47 -20.29 10.09 -1.91
CA ASP A 47 -20.07 11.22 -2.80
C ASP A 47 -18.75 11.02 -3.57
N PRO A 48 -18.78 10.93 -4.91
CA PRO A 48 -17.60 10.61 -5.71
C PRO A 48 -16.54 11.72 -5.71
N LEU A 49 -16.85 12.88 -5.13
CA LEU A 49 -15.98 14.05 -5.04
C LEU A 49 -15.49 14.33 -3.61
N GLU A 50 -15.83 13.50 -2.61
CA GLU A 50 -15.53 13.83 -1.22
C GLU A 50 -14.03 13.99 -0.98
N ASP A 51 -13.19 13.10 -1.52
CA ASP A 51 -11.74 13.17 -1.37
C ASP A 51 -11.16 14.45 -2.01
N TRP A 52 -11.69 14.88 -3.17
CA TRP A 52 -11.32 16.16 -3.80
C TRP A 52 -11.73 17.36 -2.96
N ARG A 53 -12.95 17.35 -2.39
CA ARG A 53 -13.41 18.45 -1.53
C ARG A 53 -12.63 18.50 -0.22
N GLN A 54 -12.28 17.34 0.34
CA GLN A 54 -11.42 17.26 1.51
C GLN A 54 -10.03 17.84 1.18
N LEU A 55 -9.41 17.42 0.09
CA LEU A 55 -8.12 17.96 -0.35
C LEU A 55 -8.19 19.47 -0.58
N GLY A 56 -9.24 19.96 -1.26
CA GLY A 56 -9.47 21.40 -1.48
C GLY A 56 -9.64 22.20 -0.19
N ARG A 57 -10.32 21.65 0.82
CA ARG A 57 -10.42 22.27 2.16
C ARG A 57 -9.05 22.34 2.83
N LEU A 58 -8.26 21.27 2.77
CA LEU A 58 -6.93 21.21 3.39
C LEU A 58 -5.95 22.18 2.72
N THR A 59 -5.92 22.23 1.39
CA THR A 59 -5.07 23.18 0.66
C THR A 59 -5.48 24.62 0.92
N ALA A 60 -6.78 24.93 0.99
CA ALA A 60 -7.24 26.27 1.35
C ALA A 60 -6.79 26.68 2.76
N LYS A 61 -6.89 25.77 3.75
CA LYS A 61 -6.39 26.03 5.11
C LYS A 61 -4.86 26.23 5.12
N ALA A 62 -4.10 25.39 4.44
CA ALA A 62 -2.64 25.53 4.34
C ALA A 62 -2.23 26.85 3.65
N ALA A 63 -2.90 27.22 2.57
CA ALA A 63 -2.66 28.49 1.88
C ALA A 63 -2.94 29.71 2.77
N ASN A 64 -3.98 29.67 3.61
CA ASN A 64 -4.26 30.72 4.60
C ASN A 64 -3.17 30.84 5.69
N LEU A 65 -2.40 29.77 5.92
CA LEU A 65 -1.22 29.78 6.79
C LEU A 65 0.06 30.23 6.05
N GLY A 66 -0.04 30.54 4.75
CA GLY A 66 1.10 30.88 3.90
C GLY A 66 2.00 29.69 3.56
N ILE A 67 1.50 28.47 3.74
CA ILE A 67 2.21 27.24 3.39
C ILE A 67 2.02 26.95 1.90
N SER A 68 3.08 26.50 1.24
CA SER A 68 3.02 26.10 -0.17
C SER A 68 2.05 24.94 -0.37
N VAL A 69 1.22 25.02 -1.40
CA VAL A 69 0.22 23.98 -1.70
C VAL A 69 0.55 23.28 -3.03
N PRO A 70 0.20 22.00 -3.18
CA PRO A 70 0.40 21.28 -4.44
C PRO A 70 -0.34 21.96 -5.59
N ARG A 71 0.22 21.86 -6.80
CA ARG A 71 -0.46 22.33 -8.01
C ARG A 71 -1.58 21.36 -8.37
N MET A 72 -2.81 21.75 -8.06
CA MET A 72 -4.00 20.99 -8.43
C MET A 72 -4.29 21.16 -9.92
N SER A 73 -4.63 20.07 -10.61
CA SER A 73 -5.06 20.16 -12.01
C SER A 73 -6.39 20.91 -12.09
N ALA A 74 -6.58 21.72 -13.13
CA ALA A 74 -7.86 22.40 -13.37
C ALA A 74 -8.95 21.42 -13.88
N ARG A 75 -8.57 20.19 -14.25
CA ARG A 75 -9.47 19.16 -14.79
C ARG A 75 -9.50 17.97 -13.84
N ILE A 76 -10.46 18.01 -12.92
CA ILE A 76 -10.86 16.83 -12.14
C ILE A 76 -11.61 15.90 -13.09
N ASP A 77 -10.99 14.76 -13.42
CA ASP A 77 -11.62 13.74 -14.24
C ASP A 77 -11.82 12.45 -13.42
N ILE A 78 -13.05 12.27 -12.96
CA ILE A 78 -13.48 11.11 -12.19
C ILE A 78 -13.84 9.94 -13.13
N ALA A 79 -14.24 10.24 -14.37
CA ALA A 79 -14.78 9.26 -15.32
C ALA A 79 -13.71 8.29 -15.81
N ASP A 80 -12.47 8.76 -15.92
CA ASP A 80 -11.33 7.97 -16.41
C ASP A 80 -10.72 7.04 -15.36
N GLY A 81 -11.19 7.13 -14.12
CA GLY A 81 -10.55 6.48 -12.97
C GLY A 81 -9.18 7.07 -12.61
N ARG A 82 -8.75 8.19 -13.20
CA ARG A 82 -7.48 8.87 -12.92
C ARG A 82 -7.45 9.65 -11.60
N ASP A 83 -8.57 9.67 -10.88
CA ASP A 83 -8.72 10.32 -9.59
C ASP A 83 -7.55 10.02 -8.62
N TYR A 84 -7.30 8.73 -8.37
CA TYR A 84 -6.20 8.27 -7.52
C TYR A 84 -4.83 8.81 -7.98
N THR A 85 -4.56 8.81 -9.30
CA THR A 85 -3.28 9.27 -9.85
C THR A 85 -3.04 10.77 -9.73
N GLN A 86 -4.05 11.53 -9.29
CA GLN A 86 -3.95 12.96 -9.03
C GLN A 86 -4.04 13.28 -7.53
N ILE A 87 -5.04 12.74 -6.82
CA ILE A 87 -5.22 13.00 -5.38
C ILE A 87 -4.03 12.47 -4.57
N MET A 88 -3.58 11.24 -4.84
CA MET A 88 -2.52 10.64 -4.02
C MET A 88 -1.22 11.47 -4.08
N PRO A 89 -0.68 11.83 -5.26
CA PRO A 89 0.49 12.70 -5.35
C PRO A 89 0.30 14.06 -4.66
N ALA A 90 -0.85 14.70 -4.85
CA ALA A 90 -1.14 16.00 -4.25
C ALA A 90 -1.23 15.93 -2.72
N ALA A 91 -1.81 14.86 -2.17
CA ALA A 91 -1.87 14.65 -0.72
C ALA A 91 -0.46 14.43 -0.13
N VAL A 92 0.40 13.66 -0.80
CA VAL A 92 1.81 13.47 -0.41
C VAL A 92 2.56 14.81 -0.39
N GLU A 93 2.44 15.60 -1.46
CA GLU A 93 3.07 16.92 -1.57
C GLU A 93 2.53 17.92 -0.52
N LEU A 94 1.24 17.86 -0.20
CA LEU A 94 0.66 18.70 0.85
C LEU A 94 1.21 18.35 2.23
N ILE A 95 1.31 17.06 2.57
CA ILE A 95 1.89 16.59 3.84
C ILE A 95 3.34 17.08 3.95
N GLU A 96 4.14 16.87 2.91
CA GLU A 96 5.53 17.33 2.88
C GLU A 96 5.64 18.85 3.08
N SER A 97 4.81 19.64 2.39
CA SER A 97 4.79 21.09 2.57
C SER A 97 4.42 21.49 4.00
N LEU A 98 3.44 20.81 4.62
CA LEU A 98 3.04 21.07 6.01
C LEU A 98 4.15 20.71 7.01
N GLU A 99 4.90 19.63 6.76
CA GLU A 99 5.99 19.16 7.63
C GLU A 99 7.26 20.03 7.51
N THR A 100 7.51 20.62 6.34
CA THR A 100 8.78 21.30 6.05
C THR A 100 8.69 22.82 6.02
N SER A 101 7.50 23.40 5.83
CA SER A 101 7.33 24.85 5.72
C SER A 101 7.18 25.52 7.08
N VAL A 102 7.72 26.73 7.20
CA VAL A 102 7.41 27.64 8.30
C VAL A 102 6.18 28.47 7.91
N PRO A 103 5.06 28.43 8.66
CA PRO A 103 3.89 29.26 8.39
C PRO A 103 4.25 30.75 8.36
N LEU A 104 3.65 31.51 7.43
CA LEU A 104 3.83 32.96 7.35
C LEU A 104 3.00 33.73 8.38
N THR A 105 1.90 33.11 8.84
CA THR A 105 1.08 33.61 9.94
C THR A 105 1.37 32.78 11.19
N THR A 106 1.07 33.31 12.38
CA THR A 106 1.19 32.53 13.62
C THR A 106 -0.08 31.68 13.79
N PRO A 107 -0.07 30.36 13.48
CA PRO A 107 -1.24 29.52 13.68
C PRO A 107 -1.52 29.33 15.18
N PRO A 108 -2.77 29.00 15.55
CA PRO A 108 -3.07 28.44 16.85
C PRO A 108 -2.17 27.22 17.16
N PRO A 109 -1.79 26.99 18.43
CA PRO A 109 -0.99 25.84 18.80
C PRO A 109 -1.63 24.52 18.32
N GLY A 110 -0.86 23.70 17.62
CA GLY A 110 -1.30 22.39 17.11
C GLY A 110 -2.13 22.42 15.82
N GLU A 111 -2.45 23.58 15.25
CA GLU A 111 -3.26 23.66 14.01
C GLU A 111 -2.55 22.99 12.83
N VAL A 112 -1.23 23.19 12.67
CA VAL A 112 -0.45 22.54 11.61
C VAL A 112 -0.42 21.03 11.79
N GLU A 113 -0.21 20.52 13.01
CA GLU A 113 -0.23 19.08 13.29
C GLU A 113 -1.60 18.47 12.96
N LYS A 114 -2.69 19.18 13.30
CA LYS A 114 -4.03 18.76 12.95
C LYS A 114 -4.25 18.71 11.43
N LEU A 115 -3.71 19.66 10.67
CA LEU A 115 -3.75 19.63 9.21
C LEU A 115 -2.98 18.43 8.65
N ILE A 116 -1.82 18.12 9.22
CA ILE A 116 -1.03 16.93 8.85
C ILE A 116 -1.86 15.67 9.12
N ASP A 117 -2.48 15.54 10.30
CA ASP A 117 -3.33 14.40 10.65
C ASP A 117 -4.54 14.23 9.71
N GLU A 118 -5.19 15.34 9.33
CA GLU A 118 -6.30 15.34 8.38
C GLU A 118 -5.82 14.93 6.97
N ALA A 119 -4.66 15.43 6.52
CA ALA A 119 -4.07 15.11 5.22
C ALA A 119 -3.56 13.66 5.14
N ASP A 120 -2.93 13.16 6.20
CA ASP A 120 -2.54 11.77 6.37
C ASP A 120 -3.72 10.81 6.27
N SER A 121 -4.81 11.17 6.96
CA SER A 121 -6.02 10.36 6.99
C SER A 121 -6.68 10.30 5.60
N LEU A 122 -6.65 11.42 4.86
CA LEU A 122 -7.06 11.45 3.45
C LEU A 122 -6.16 10.55 2.59
N LEU A 123 -4.83 10.70 2.69
CA LEU A 123 -3.87 9.92 1.91
C LEU A 123 -4.04 8.42 2.17
N ARG A 124 -4.12 8.00 3.44
CA ARG A 124 -4.37 6.60 3.81
C ARG A 124 -5.68 6.09 3.23
N ARG A 125 -6.77 6.86 3.32
CA ARG A 125 -8.08 6.46 2.79
C ARG A 125 -8.04 6.24 1.28
N VAL A 126 -7.51 7.21 0.53
CA VAL A 126 -7.39 7.18 -0.93
C VAL A 126 -6.49 6.02 -1.37
N HIS A 127 -5.38 5.81 -0.67
CA HIS A 127 -4.43 4.74 -0.96
C HIS A 127 -5.00 3.35 -0.64
N GLN A 128 -5.67 3.21 0.50
CA GLN A 128 -6.33 1.96 0.88
C GLN A 128 -7.47 1.63 -0.07
N ALA A 129 -8.27 2.60 -0.52
CA ALA A 129 -9.34 2.38 -1.48
C ALA A 129 -8.80 1.86 -2.83
N GLU A 130 -7.64 2.32 -3.29
CA GLU A 130 -7.00 1.76 -4.49
C GLU A 130 -6.44 0.35 -4.22
N ARG A 131 -5.84 0.08 -3.06
CA ARG A 131 -5.29 -1.24 -2.74
C ARG A 131 -6.38 -2.30 -2.50
N ASN A 132 -7.41 -1.91 -1.76
CA ASN A 132 -8.54 -2.67 -1.26
C ASN A 132 -9.80 -1.75 -1.28
N LEU A 133 -10.55 -1.73 -2.39
CA LEU A 133 -11.87 -1.11 -2.44
C LEU A 133 -12.76 -1.67 -1.33
N PRO A 134 -13.49 -0.83 -0.58
CA PRO A 134 -14.52 -1.31 0.34
C PRO A 134 -15.57 -2.13 -0.42
N ASP A 135 -15.82 -3.39 -0.03
CA ASP A 135 -16.95 -4.17 -0.55
C ASP A 135 -18.21 -3.86 0.30
N PRO A 136 -19.29 -3.34 -0.30
CA PRO A 136 -20.58 -3.18 0.40
C PRO A 136 -21.35 -4.49 0.61
N ARG A 137 -20.86 -5.64 0.12
CA ARG A 137 -21.52 -6.95 0.25
C ARG A 137 -21.01 -7.71 1.48
N GLU A 138 -21.91 -8.38 2.18
CA GLU A 138 -21.57 -9.30 3.27
C GLU A 138 -20.60 -10.39 2.78
N THR A 139 -19.53 -10.58 3.55
CA THR A 139 -18.53 -11.63 3.34
C THR A 139 -19.20 -13.00 3.25
N GLY A 140 -19.12 -13.69 2.11
CA GLY A 140 -19.69 -15.04 2.03
C GLY A 140 -19.60 -15.81 0.71
N LEU A 141 -19.30 -15.20 -0.43
CA LEU A 141 -19.32 -15.89 -1.73
C LEU A 141 -18.05 -15.59 -2.54
N GLY A 142 -16.96 -16.28 -2.20
CA GLY A 142 -15.76 -16.34 -3.02
C GLY A 142 -15.38 -17.79 -3.28
N ILE A 143 -15.37 -18.21 -4.55
CA ILE A 143 -14.76 -19.48 -4.96
C ILE A 143 -13.25 -19.35 -4.70
N SER A 144 -12.80 -19.85 -3.56
CA SER A 144 -11.39 -19.91 -3.19
C SER A 144 -10.74 -21.10 -3.91
N THR A 145 -10.19 -20.87 -5.10
CA THR A 145 -9.05 -21.68 -5.50
C THR A 145 -7.87 -21.16 -4.67
N LYS A 146 -7.47 -21.91 -3.64
CA LYS A 146 -6.23 -21.62 -2.90
C LYS A 146 -5.07 -21.66 -3.90
N ALA A 147 -4.58 -20.49 -4.29
CA ALA A 147 -3.40 -20.41 -5.13
C ALA A 147 -2.23 -21.08 -4.39
N VAL A 148 -1.68 -22.15 -4.97
CA VAL A 148 -0.48 -22.79 -4.43
C VAL A 148 0.67 -21.81 -4.58
N ARG A 149 1.38 -21.54 -3.49
CA ARG A 149 2.57 -20.70 -3.54
C ARG A 149 3.60 -21.35 -4.47
N PRO A 150 3.99 -20.69 -5.58
CA PRO A 150 5.01 -21.24 -6.45
C PRO A 150 6.34 -21.29 -5.70
N SER A 151 7.12 -22.35 -5.95
CA SER A 151 8.52 -22.38 -5.55
C SER A 151 9.29 -21.31 -6.34
N PHE A 152 10.34 -20.73 -5.78
CA PHE A 152 11.15 -19.78 -6.54
C PHE A 152 11.73 -20.38 -7.82
N GLU A 153 12.24 -21.63 -7.75
CA GLU A 153 12.85 -22.28 -8.91
C GLU A 153 11.87 -22.40 -10.07
N SER A 154 10.58 -22.58 -9.80
CA SER A 154 9.56 -22.66 -10.85
C SER A 154 9.21 -21.34 -11.53
N VAL A 155 9.57 -20.18 -10.95
CA VAL A 155 9.16 -18.86 -11.47
C VAL A 155 10.31 -17.88 -11.70
N LYS A 156 11.55 -18.24 -11.35
CA LYS A 156 12.70 -17.34 -11.50
C LYS A 156 12.93 -16.88 -12.96
N ASP A 157 12.85 -17.80 -13.92
CA ASP A 157 13.10 -17.49 -15.33
C ASP A 157 11.98 -16.63 -15.92
N GLU A 158 10.74 -16.83 -15.45
CA GLU A 158 9.60 -15.98 -15.75
C GLU A 158 9.84 -14.54 -15.26
N TYR A 159 10.23 -14.35 -14.00
CA TYR A 159 10.53 -13.01 -13.48
C TYR A 159 11.63 -12.30 -14.25
N ARG A 160 12.73 -13.01 -14.56
CA ARG A 160 13.83 -12.47 -15.37
C ARG A 160 13.33 -12.01 -16.73
N THR A 161 12.62 -12.89 -17.44
CA THR A 161 12.08 -12.61 -18.77
C THR A 161 11.13 -11.41 -18.76
N LEU A 162 10.21 -11.36 -17.78
CA LEU A 162 9.26 -10.25 -17.64
C LEU A 162 9.99 -8.94 -17.36
N PHE A 163 11.03 -8.94 -16.52
CA PHE A 163 11.78 -7.73 -16.19
C PHE A 163 12.61 -7.21 -17.37
N GLU A 164 13.27 -8.12 -18.09
CA GLU A 164 14.07 -7.77 -19.28
C GLU A 164 13.20 -7.15 -20.37
N THR A 165 12.02 -7.72 -20.61
CA THR A 165 11.05 -7.27 -21.62
C THR A 165 10.03 -6.24 -21.13
N CYS A 166 10.19 -5.76 -19.89
CA CYS A 166 9.30 -4.76 -19.30
C CYS A 166 9.47 -3.41 -19.99
N VAL A 167 8.38 -2.91 -20.56
CA VAL A 167 8.29 -1.59 -21.20
C VAL A 167 7.21 -0.78 -20.48
N VAL A 168 7.61 0.37 -19.93
CA VAL A 168 6.68 1.33 -19.33
C VAL A 168 5.79 1.94 -20.42
N ARG A 169 4.48 1.94 -20.18
CA ARG A 169 3.52 2.55 -21.11
C ARG A 169 3.69 4.06 -21.14
N GLU A 170 3.66 4.64 -22.34
CA GLU A 170 3.86 6.07 -22.54
C GLU A 170 2.91 6.92 -21.69
N LYS A 171 1.62 6.56 -21.68
CA LYS A 171 0.59 7.27 -20.91
C LYS A 171 0.84 7.30 -19.39
N ASP A 172 1.60 6.35 -18.86
CA ASP A 172 1.85 6.19 -17.43
C ASP A 172 3.23 6.74 -17.01
N ARG A 173 4.07 7.18 -17.98
CA ARG A 173 5.45 7.63 -17.70
C ARG A 173 5.55 8.79 -16.74
N SER A 174 4.65 9.77 -16.81
CA SER A 174 4.66 10.92 -15.90
C SER A 174 4.44 10.48 -14.45
N THR A 175 3.48 9.57 -14.23
CA THR A 175 3.22 8.99 -12.91
C THR A 175 4.40 8.15 -12.44
N VAL A 176 4.99 7.31 -13.29
CA VAL A 176 6.21 6.55 -12.93
C VAL A 176 7.34 7.49 -12.53
N ASN A 177 7.57 8.57 -13.29
CA ASN A 177 8.60 9.56 -12.97
C ASN A 177 8.37 10.23 -11.61
N TRP A 178 7.12 10.48 -11.25
CA TRP A 178 6.77 10.98 -9.91
C TRP A 178 7.15 9.97 -8.82
N TYR A 179 6.85 8.67 -8.97
CA TYR A 179 7.30 7.66 -8.00
C TYR A 179 8.83 7.64 -7.86
N ILE A 180 9.55 7.72 -9.00
CA ILE A 180 11.01 7.77 -8.97
C ILE A 180 11.52 9.03 -8.28
N SER A 181 10.91 10.20 -8.50
CA SER A 181 11.33 11.43 -7.81
C SER A 181 11.13 11.33 -6.30
N GLN A 182 10.04 10.71 -5.83
CA GLN A 182 9.84 10.45 -4.40
C GLN A 182 10.92 9.52 -3.82
N ILE A 183 11.28 8.46 -4.54
CA ILE A 183 12.34 7.51 -4.12
C ILE A 183 13.72 8.19 -4.06
N LEU A 184 13.95 9.23 -4.85
CA LEU A 184 15.22 9.96 -4.90
C LEU A 184 15.33 11.12 -3.90
N LYS A 185 14.28 11.43 -3.14
CA LYS A 185 14.32 12.47 -2.12
C LYS A 185 15.32 12.10 -1.01
N GLU A 186 16.35 12.92 -0.83
CA GLU A 186 17.43 12.68 0.13
C GLU A 186 16.93 12.50 1.57
N GLY A 187 15.92 13.30 1.98
CA GLY A 187 15.33 13.22 3.33
C GLY A 187 14.71 11.85 3.61
N SER A 188 13.97 11.31 2.64
CA SER A 188 13.32 10.00 2.74
C SER A 188 14.32 8.85 2.66
N GLN A 189 15.36 8.98 1.82
CA GLN A 189 16.38 7.93 1.65
C GLN A 189 17.09 7.57 2.95
N LYS A 190 17.40 8.56 3.81
CA LYS A 190 18.05 8.31 5.11
C LYS A 190 17.26 7.29 5.96
N ARG A 191 15.92 7.39 5.94
CA ARG A 191 15.03 6.51 6.69
C ARG A 191 14.99 5.10 6.10
N TRP A 192 14.94 5.00 4.76
CA TRP A 192 15.02 3.70 4.08
C TRP A 192 16.37 3.02 4.30
N TYR A 193 17.48 3.77 4.28
CA TYR A 193 18.80 3.23 4.59
C TYR A 193 18.88 2.70 6.01
N ALA A 194 18.36 3.43 7.00
CA ALA A 194 18.35 2.99 8.40
C ALA A 194 17.58 1.67 8.57
N ALA A 195 16.36 1.57 8.02
CA ALA A 195 15.57 0.35 8.07
C ALA A 195 16.24 -0.81 7.31
N ALA A 196 16.78 -0.53 6.12
CA ALA A 196 17.42 -1.53 5.27
C ALA A 196 18.73 -2.07 5.88
N GLN A 197 19.50 -1.21 6.54
CA GLN A 197 20.69 -1.61 7.30
C GLN A 197 20.31 -2.54 8.46
N GLY A 198 19.26 -2.20 9.22
CA GLY A 198 18.76 -3.03 10.31
C GLY A 198 18.25 -4.41 9.85
N ALA A 199 17.79 -4.52 8.60
CA ALA A 199 17.29 -5.75 8.01
C ALA A 199 18.28 -6.48 7.09
N CYS A 200 19.48 -5.92 6.88
CA CYS A 200 20.48 -6.44 5.92
C CYS A 200 19.93 -6.61 4.49
N CYS A 201 19.13 -5.65 4.01
CA CYS A 201 18.53 -5.67 2.67
C CYS A 201 18.87 -4.42 1.84
N PRO A 202 18.63 -4.42 0.51
CA PRO A 202 18.82 -3.23 -0.31
C PRO A 202 17.82 -2.12 0.06
N TRP A 203 18.29 -0.89 0.18
CA TRP A 203 17.42 0.26 0.54
C TRP A 203 16.24 0.46 -0.43
N TYR A 204 16.46 0.21 -1.73
CA TYR A 204 15.41 0.34 -2.74
C TYR A 204 14.30 -0.71 -2.57
N PHE A 205 14.60 -1.84 -1.92
CA PHE A 205 13.60 -2.86 -1.57
C PHE A 205 12.57 -2.28 -0.60
N VAL A 206 13.06 -1.58 0.43
CA VAL A 206 12.23 -0.94 1.46
C VAL A 206 11.48 0.26 0.89
N SER A 207 12.14 1.10 0.07
CA SER A 207 11.49 2.30 -0.51
C SER A 207 10.33 1.93 -1.43
N ILE A 208 10.48 0.87 -2.23
CA ILE A 208 9.43 0.41 -3.14
C ILE A 208 8.28 -0.24 -2.36
N ILE A 209 8.55 -1.02 -1.31
CA ILE A 209 7.47 -1.47 -0.41
C ILE A 209 6.75 -0.26 0.20
N HIS A 210 7.48 0.76 0.66
CA HIS A 210 6.88 1.96 1.24
C HIS A 210 5.97 2.71 0.25
N ALA A 211 6.38 2.79 -1.02
CA ALA A 211 5.55 3.30 -2.12
C ALA A 211 4.26 2.47 -2.28
N MET A 212 4.40 1.15 -2.22
CA MET A 212 3.32 0.22 -2.49
C MET A 212 2.29 0.17 -1.36
N GLU A 213 2.74 0.24 -0.11
CA GLU A 213 1.93 0.02 1.09
C GLU A 213 1.36 1.29 1.71
N ALA A 214 2.07 2.40 1.58
CA ALA A 214 1.77 3.62 2.32
C ALA A 214 1.89 4.91 1.50
N ALA A 215 2.05 4.83 0.17
CA ALA A 215 2.27 6.00 -0.68
C ALA A 215 3.39 6.93 -0.17
N PHE A 216 4.47 6.35 0.36
CA PHE A 216 5.59 7.07 0.99
C PHE A 216 5.26 7.81 2.30
N ASN A 217 4.11 7.58 2.91
CA ASN A 217 3.74 8.20 4.17
C ASN A 217 4.46 7.55 5.37
N PHE A 218 5.46 8.26 5.90
CA PHE A 218 6.21 7.83 7.07
C PHE A 218 5.44 7.85 8.40
N ARG A 219 4.20 8.37 8.41
CA ARG A 219 3.24 8.27 9.52
C ARG A 219 2.34 7.06 9.37
N SER A 220 2.73 6.10 8.51
CA SER A 220 2.04 4.82 8.31
C SER A 220 3.01 3.64 8.42
N HIS A 221 2.50 2.51 8.91
CA HIS A 221 3.23 1.26 9.03
C HIS A 221 3.62 0.71 7.65
N LEU A 222 4.89 0.31 7.49
CA LEU A 222 5.36 -0.39 6.28
C LEU A 222 4.58 -1.70 6.03
N HIS A 223 4.05 -2.32 7.10
CA HIS A 223 3.22 -3.50 7.03
C HIS A 223 2.12 -3.35 5.98
N ASN A 224 1.16 -2.47 6.18
CA ASN A 224 -0.08 -2.44 5.40
C ASN A 224 -0.65 -1.02 5.18
N GLY A 225 0.10 0.01 5.60
CA GLY A 225 -0.35 1.40 5.50
C GLY A 225 -1.28 1.86 6.61
N ASP A 226 -1.48 1.08 7.68
CA ASP A 226 -2.16 1.56 8.88
C ASP A 226 -1.39 2.72 9.53
N SER A 227 -2.10 3.59 10.26
CA SER A 227 -1.48 4.71 10.98
C SER A 227 -0.38 4.26 11.95
N LEU A 228 0.76 4.95 11.94
CA LEU A 228 1.86 4.76 12.90
C LEU A 228 1.53 5.34 14.30
N SER A 229 0.32 5.84 14.55
CA SER A 229 -0.10 6.29 15.89
C SER A 229 -0.49 5.12 16.81
N SER A 230 -0.75 3.94 16.26
CA SER A 230 -1.21 2.76 16.98
C SER A 230 -0.78 1.50 16.23
N ARG A 231 -0.70 0.36 16.90
CA ARG A 231 -0.45 -0.92 16.21
C ARG A 231 -1.43 -1.15 15.07
N THR A 232 -0.98 -1.90 14.06
CA THR A 232 -1.80 -2.33 12.93
C THR A 232 -3.11 -2.98 13.38
N TRP A 233 -4.20 -2.62 12.75
CA TRP A 233 -5.51 -3.24 12.95
C TRP A 233 -5.88 -4.15 11.78
N GLN A 234 -5.41 -3.82 10.58
CA GLN A 234 -5.45 -4.69 9.40
C GLN A 234 -4.39 -5.78 9.51
N VAL A 235 -4.52 -6.82 8.67
CA VAL A 235 -3.54 -7.91 8.61
C VAL A 235 -2.19 -7.38 8.09
N PRO A 236 -1.05 -7.72 8.72
CA PRO A 236 -0.93 -8.48 9.97
C PRO A 236 -1.33 -7.65 11.20
N LYS A 237 -2.34 -8.12 11.96
CA LYS A 237 -2.93 -7.37 13.07
C LYS A 237 -2.04 -7.37 14.32
N GLY A 238 -2.02 -6.26 15.05
CA GLY A 238 -1.35 -6.11 16.34
C GLY A 238 0.17 -6.00 16.25
N ARG A 239 0.68 -5.51 15.11
CA ARG A 239 2.11 -5.28 14.86
C ARG A 239 2.44 -3.78 15.00
N PRO A 240 3.68 -3.43 15.37
CA PRO A 240 4.71 -4.29 15.97
C PRO A 240 4.28 -4.93 17.31
N LYS A 241 4.90 -6.06 17.68
CA LYS A 241 4.55 -6.77 18.93
C LYS A 241 4.86 -5.96 20.19
N VAL A 242 5.96 -5.21 20.15
CA VAL A 242 6.36 -4.24 21.17
C VAL A 242 6.07 -2.85 20.62
N TRP A 243 5.28 -2.06 21.34
CA TRP A 243 4.83 -0.75 20.89
C TRP A 243 4.71 0.18 22.07
N ASN A 244 5.68 1.10 22.19
CA ASN A 244 5.76 2.08 23.28
C ASN A 244 5.88 3.48 22.65
N PRO A 245 4.74 4.14 22.34
CA PRO A 245 4.75 5.46 21.73
C PRO A 245 5.53 6.51 22.56
N PRO A 246 6.23 7.47 21.92
CA PRO A 246 6.35 7.60 20.47
C PRO A 246 7.25 6.50 19.88
N SER A 247 6.73 5.77 18.90
CA SER A 247 7.45 4.73 18.18
C SER A 247 7.88 5.29 16.83
N ASP A 248 9.13 5.06 16.43
CA ASP A 248 9.62 5.49 15.13
C ASP A 248 9.20 4.55 13.99
N TRP A 249 9.30 5.05 12.76
CA TRP A 249 8.91 4.31 11.57
C TRP A 249 9.90 3.19 11.27
N GLU A 250 11.18 3.42 11.51
CA GLU A 250 12.30 2.51 11.24
C GLU A 250 12.12 1.19 12.01
N SER A 251 11.81 1.26 13.29
CA SER A 251 11.50 0.12 14.16
C SER A 251 10.27 -0.63 13.67
N SER A 252 9.24 0.09 13.23
CA SER A 252 8.07 -0.55 12.63
C SER A 252 8.38 -1.20 11.28
N ALA A 253 9.25 -0.59 10.47
CA ALA A 253 9.64 -1.11 9.17
C ALA A 253 10.46 -2.39 9.31
N ILE A 254 11.37 -2.44 10.29
CA ILE A 254 12.15 -3.64 10.61
C ILE A 254 11.22 -4.77 11.10
N ASP A 255 10.22 -4.49 11.95
CA ASP A 255 9.22 -5.51 12.35
C ASP A 255 8.46 -6.07 11.13
N ALA A 256 8.16 -5.23 10.13
CA ALA A 256 7.53 -5.67 8.88
C ALA A 256 8.43 -6.58 8.05
N LEU A 257 9.69 -6.18 7.87
CA LEU A 257 10.67 -6.98 7.14
C LEU A 257 10.95 -8.32 7.85
N ASP A 258 11.03 -8.33 9.17
CA ASP A 258 11.19 -9.54 9.98
C ASP A 258 9.96 -10.45 9.88
N TYR A 259 8.75 -9.89 9.98
CA TYR A 259 7.49 -10.64 9.84
C TYR A 259 7.43 -11.44 8.53
N ASP A 260 7.86 -10.83 7.42
CA ASP A 260 7.86 -11.46 6.10
C ASP A 260 9.10 -12.31 5.83
N GLY A 261 10.03 -12.41 6.80
CA GLY A 261 11.23 -13.24 6.73
C GLY A 261 12.29 -12.69 5.78
N PHE A 262 12.45 -11.36 5.75
CA PHE A 262 13.40 -10.66 4.89
C PHE A 262 14.63 -10.14 5.64
N VAL A 263 14.70 -10.35 6.96
CA VAL A 263 15.88 -10.05 7.77
C VAL A 263 16.92 -11.16 7.61
N ASP A 264 18.19 -10.78 7.54
CA ASP A 264 19.36 -11.69 7.45
C ASP A 264 19.34 -12.66 6.25
N VAL A 265 18.71 -12.26 5.16
CA VAL A 265 18.76 -12.99 3.89
C VAL A 265 19.86 -12.42 2.99
N SER A 266 20.62 -13.30 2.33
CA SER A 266 21.80 -12.91 1.56
C SER A 266 21.53 -12.72 0.05
N ASP A 267 20.65 -13.53 -0.54
CA ASP A 267 20.38 -13.50 -1.97
C ASP A 267 19.35 -12.41 -2.29
N TRP A 268 19.83 -11.30 -2.84
CA TRP A 268 19.03 -10.16 -3.32
C TRP A 268 19.11 -10.00 -4.84
N SER A 269 19.33 -11.10 -5.56
CA SER A 269 19.22 -11.14 -7.02
C SER A 269 17.89 -10.56 -7.49
N LEU A 270 17.86 -10.13 -8.76
CA LEU A 270 16.67 -9.56 -9.40
C LEU A 270 15.44 -10.45 -9.18
N GLU A 271 15.55 -11.72 -9.52
CA GLU A 271 14.44 -12.68 -9.43
C GLU A 271 13.99 -12.89 -8.00
N ARG A 272 14.92 -12.92 -7.03
CA ARG A 272 14.57 -13.06 -5.62
C ARG A 272 13.87 -11.83 -5.08
N THR A 273 14.33 -10.66 -5.48
CA THR A 273 13.68 -9.39 -5.14
C THR A 273 12.23 -9.37 -5.64
N LEU A 274 12.01 -9.72 -6.91
CA LEU A 274 10.67 -9.79 -7.51
C LEU A 274 9.79 -10.85 -6.84
N TYR A 275 10.34 -12.04 -6.56
CA TYR A 275 9.63 -13.10 -5.83
C TYR A 275 9.20 -12.65 -4.43
N ARG A 276 10.09 -11.97 -3.68
CA ARG A 276 9.77 -11.47 -2.34
C ARG A 276 8.68 -10.41 -2.36
N TRP A 277 8.72 -9.45 -3.30
CA TRP A 277 7.64 -8.47 -3.45
C TRP A 277 6.31 -9.11 -3.83
N GLU A 278 6.30 -10.10 -4.72
CA GLU A 278 5.05 -10.80 -5.03
C GLU A 278 4.50 -11.53 -3.81
N LEU A 279 5.35 -12.14 -2.98
CA LEU A 279 4.94 -12.79 -1.75
C LEU A 279 4.45 -11.81 -0.69
N TYR A 280 5.09 -10.64 -0.59
CA TYR A 280 4.71 -9.58 0.33
C TYR A 280 3.28 -9.09 0.08
N ASN A 281 2.88 -9.01 -1.20
CA ASN A 281 1.50 -8.72 -1.58
C ASN A 281 0.57 -9.95 -1.54
N GLY A 282 1.06 -11.11 -2.01
CA GLY A 282 0.32 -12.35 -2.23
C GLY A 282 0.26 -12.77 -3.70
N VAL A 283 0.24 -14.09 -3.93
CA VAL A 283 0.40 -14.74 -5.26
C VAL A 283 -0.92 -15.08 -5.98
N ARG A 284 -2.06 -14.61 -5.45
CA ARG A 284 -3.39 -15.03 -5.92
C ARG A 284 -3.69 -14.65 -7.38
N SER A 285 -3.05 -13.61 -7.92
CA SER A 285 -3.22 -13.21 -9.33
C SER A 285 -2.81 -14.32 -10.30
N ARG A 286 -1.82 -15.16 -9.93
CA ARG A 286 -1.37 -16.29 -10.75
C ARG A 286 -2.48 -17.32 -11.00
N ALA A 287 -3.35 -17.56 -10.03
CA ALA A 287 -4.50 -18.47 -10.18
C ALA A 287 -5.55 -17.94 -11.18
N ASN A 288 -5.47 -16.66 -11.55
CA ASN A 288 -6.32 -16.04 -12.55
C ASN A 288 -5.61 -15.88 -13.91
N GLY A 289 -4.44 -16.50 -14.09
CA GLY A 289 -3.71 -16.49 -15.36
C GLY A 289 -3.13 -15.12 -15.74
N ILE A 290 -2.96 -14.21 -14.78
CA ILE A 290 -2.35 -12.90 -15.03
C ILE A 290 -1.08 -12.69 -14.22
N ASN A 291 -0.20 -11.86 -14.76
CA ASN A 291 0.88 -11.24 -14.00
C ASN A 291 0.30 -10.29 -12.95
N THR A 292 0.82 -10.32 -11.73
CA THR A 292 0.28 -9.48 -10.64
C THR A 292 0.45 -7.98 -10.94
N PRO A 293 -0.60 -7.15 -10.79
CA PRO A 293 -0.46 -5.69 -10.91
C PRO A 293 0.52 -5.12 -9.90
N TYR A 294 0.72 -5.77 -8.74
CA TYR A 294 1.65 -5.31 -7.71
C TYR A 294 3.08 -5.18 -8.23
N LEU A 295 3.48 -6.05 -9.17
CA LEU A 295 4.78 -5.96 -9.83
C LEU A 295 4.70 -5.17 -11.14
N TRP A 296 3.69 -5.43 -11.96
CA TRP A 296 3.75 -5.11 -13.40
C TRP A 296 2.78 -4.02 -13.86
N SER A 297 1.96 -3.44 -12.97
CA SER A 297 1.09 -2.33 -13.32
C SER A 297 1.89 -1.17 -13.93
N PHE A 298 1.33 -0.53 -14.98
CA PHE A 298 1.94 0.48 -15.86
C PHE A 298 2.93 -0.04 -16.92
N SER A 299 3.11 -1.36 -17.05
CA SER A 299 3.89 -1.97 -18.13
C SER A 299 3.04 -2.67 -19.20
N ASN A 300 3.68 -3.11 -20.27
CA ASN A 300 3.12 -4.05 -21.25
C ASN A 300 2.69 -5.40 -20.66
N HIS A 301 3.19 -5.78 -19.48
CA HIS A 301 2.94 -7.09 -18.86
C HIS A 301 1.67 -7.19 -18.01
N TYR A 302 0.92 -6.10 -17.84
CA TYR A 302 -0.35 -6.09 -17.08
C TYR A 302 -1.39 -5.18 -17.72
N SER A 303 -2.57 -5.70 -18.06
CA SER A 303 -3.66 -4.90 -18.65
C SER A 303 -4.81 -4.61 -17.68
N LYS A 304 -5.37 -5.64 -17.04
CA LYS A 304 -6.51 -5.55 -16.12
C LYS A 304 -6.62 -6.83 -15.29
N GLY A 305 -7.50 -6.82 -14.30
CA GLY A 305 -7.68 -7.89 -13.33
C GLY A 305 -6.97 -7.55 -12.01
N LYS A 306 -7.69 -7.49 -10.90
CA LYS A 306 -7.09 -7.38 -9.56
C LYS A 306 -8.06 -7.87 -8.50
N PHE A 307 -7.50 -8.21 -7.34
CA PHE A 307 -8.31 -8.31 -6.14
C PHE A 307 -8.66 -6.91 -5.68
N VAL A 308 -9.95 -6.61 -5.64
CA VAL A 308 -10.47 -5.31 -5.20
C VAL A 308 -10.79 -5.31 -3.73
N ALA A 309 -11.02 -6.47 -3.12
CA ALA A 309 -11.12 -6.64 -1.67
C ALA A 309 -10.61 -8.03 -1.29
N ASP A 310 -10.64 -8.34 0.00
CA ASP A 310 -10.27 -9.68 0.47
C ASP A 310 -11.16 -10.75 -0.16
N ASN A 311 -10.53 -11.65 -0.92
CA ASN A 311 -11.17 -12.72 -1.68
C ASN A 311 -12.14 -12.26 -2.79
N VAL A 312 -12.13 -10.97 -3.16
CA VAL A 312 -12.97 -10.44 -4.23
C VAL A 312 -12.11 -10.13 -5.45
N TRP A 313 -12.19 -11.03 -6.43
CA TRP A 313 -11.55 -10.85 -7.74
C TRP A 313 -12.46 -10.05 -8.68
N ASP A 314 -11.90 -9.03 -9.32
CA ASP A 314 -12.53 -8.33 -10.44
C ASP A 314 -11.63 -8.45 -11.68
N PRO A 315 -12.07 -9.16 -12.75
CA PRO A 315 -11.30 -9.33 -13.97
C PRO A 315 -11.20 -8.05 -14.83
N ASN A 316 -12.00 -7.02 -14.52
CA ASN A 316 -12.05 -5.77 -15.27
C ASN A 316 -11.41 -4.60 -14.53
N ALA A 317 -11.24 -4.70 -13.21
CA ALA A 317 -10.55 -3.67 -12.44
C ALA A 317 -9.10 -3.51 -12.92
N VAL A 318 -8.67 -2.26 -13.09
CA VAL A 318 -7.30 -1.90 -13.49
C VAL A 318 -6.62 -1.25 -12.30
N SER A 319 -5.41 -1.70 -11.96
CA SER A 319 -4.62 -1.01 -10.94
C SER A 319 -4.17 0.37 -11.41
N LYS A 320 -4.33 1.35 -10.51
CA LYS A 320 -3.94 2.75 -10.70
C LYS A 320 -2.61 3.06 -9.99
N GLN A 321 -2.00 2.05 -9.41
CA GLN A 321 -0.72 2.14 -8.71
C GLN A 321 0.40 1.67 -9.64
N CYS A 322 1.56 2.31 -9.55
CA CYS A 322 2.76 1.86 -10.26
C CYS A 322 3.23 0.53 -9.70
N GLY A 323 3.59 -0.44 -10.54
CA GLY A 323 4.11 -1.73 -10.07
C GLY A 323 5.53 -1.62 -9.51
N ALA A 324 5.84 -2.46 -8.51
CA ALA A 324 7.16 -2.53 -7.89
C ALA A 324 8.29 -2.86 -8.89
N ALA A 325 8.05 -3.80 -9.81
CA ALA A 325 9.02 -4.15 -10.85
C ALA A 325 9.22 -3.00 -11.85
N VAL A 326 8.15 -2.24 -12.13
CA VAL A 326 8.20 -1.06 -13.01
C VAL A 326 9.05 0.05 -12.38
N MET A 327 8.88 0.33 -11.09
CA MET A 327 9.74 1.26 -10.35
C MET A 327 11.20 0.82 -10.39
N LEU A 328 11.48 -0.46 -10.08
CA LEU A 328 12.84 -1.01 -10.12
C LEU A 328 13.46 -0.93 -11.52
N LYS A 329 12.68 -1.23 -12.57
CA LYS A 329 13.12 -1.15 -13.98
C LYS A 329 13.64 0.25 -14.30
N VAL A 330 12.88 1.29 -13.97
CA VAL A 330 13.28 2.67 -14.27
C VAL A 330 14.46 3.13 -13.40
N LEU A 331 14.55 2.70 -12.14
CA LEU A 331 15.74 2.96 -11.32
C LEU A 331 17.00 2.33 -11.93
N ALA A 332 16.90 1.09 -12.41
CA ALA A 332 18.01 0.37 -13.01
C ALA A 332 18.39 0.95 -14.39
N GLU A 333 17.43 1.28 -15.24
CA GLU A 333 17.66 1.91 -16.56
C GLU A 333 18.34 3.29 -16.46
N ARG A 334 18.20 3.96 -15.31
CA ARG A 334 18.83 5.25 -15.02
C ARG A 334 20.11 5.14 -14.20
N ASP A 335 20.60 3.91 -13.98
CA ASP A 335 21.78 3.63 -13.16
C ASP A 335 21.71 4.21 -11.73
N LEU A 336 20.49 4.37 -11.19
CA LEU A 336 20.25 4.92 -9.84
C LEU A 336 20.38 3.84 -8.74
N VAL A 337 20.27 2.57 -9.14
CA VAL A 337 20.46 1.42 -8.26
C VAL A 337 21.27 0.35 -8.97
N ARG A 338 22.06 -0.39 -8.21
CA ARG A 338 22.73 -1.59 -8.69
C ARG A 338 22.01 -2.82 -8.13
N ILE A 339 21.36 -3.57 -9.00
CA ILE A 339 20.71 -4.84 -8.62
C ILE A 339 21.81 -5.89 -8.45
N PRO A 340 21.89 -6.57 -7.30
CA PRO A 340 22.82 -7.68 -7.11
C PRO A 340 22.62 -8.78 -8.15
N SER A 341 23.71 -9.40 -8.58
CA SER A 341 23.65 -10.69 -9.27
C SER A 341 23.41 -11.81 -8.24
N ALA A 342 22.87 -12.95 -8.72
CA ALA A 342 22.74 -14.16 -7.91
C ALA A 342 24.10 -14.73 -7.48
#